data_AF-A0A1M5BGP1-F1
#
_entry.id   AF-A0A1M5BGP1-F1
#
_cell.length_a   1.000
_cell.length_b   1.000
_cell.length_c   1.000
_cell.angle_alpha   90.00
_cell.angle_beta   90.00
_cell.angle_gamma   90.00
#
_symmetry.space_group_name_H-M   'P 1'
#
loop_
_entity.id
_entity.type
_entity.pdbx_description
1 polymer ?
#
loop_
_entity_poly.entity_id
_entity_poly.type
_entity_poly.pdbx_seq_one_letter_code
_entity_poly.pdbx_strand_id
1 'polypeptide(L)'
;MSNWYVMGLDSIFHRDVELILRLFFAQAKVLHTSEDAIGKLVFHLKFDHDQVVVKVDCSLLEQSLKSIGEAKGVILNHQSEKEQRKQLKQVINHALLQALEKITSIQQPWGILTGVRPTKLYHRLLQKDLDDSTIKERLAKDYRILPEKMSLLQEIVTRQHAALPDLYQLRNEVSLYIGIPFCPTKCAYCTFPAYSIRGRNGSVEAFLEGLHQEIRAIGKWLTDHQCKVTTLYFGGGTPTWT
;
A
#
# COMPACT_ATOMS: atom_id res chain seq x y z
N MET A 1 20.74 12.93 -8.30
CA MET A 1 20.09 11.65 -7.95
C MET A 1 20.90 11.03 -6.85
N SER A 2 20.26 10.55 -5.79
CA SER A 2 20.95 9.92 -4.65
C SER A 2 21.19 8.45 -4.95
N ASN A 3 22.28 8.13 -5.63
CA ASN A 3 22.58 6.75 -6.03
C ASN A 3 23.24 5.97 -4.88
N TRP A 4 22.80 4.73 -4.66
CA TRP A 4 23.30 3.87 -3.60
C TRP A 4 23.83 2.57 -4.17
N TYR A 5 25.02 2.18 -3.74
CA TYR A 5 25.60 0.89 -4.11
C TYR A 5 25.26 -0.17 -3.06
N VAL A 6 24.64 -1.27 -3.48
CA VAL A 6 24.19 -2.37 -2.60
C VAL A 6 24.97 -3.65 -2.91
N MET A 7 25.49 -4.31 -1.88
CA MET A 7 26.16 -5.61 -1.96
C MET A 7 25.64 -6.59 -0.91
N GLY A 8 25.77 -7.89 -1.19
CA GLY A 8 25.43 -8.95 -0.24
C GLY A 8 23.93 -9.21 -0.10
N LEU A 9 23.13 -8.71 -1.04
CA LEU A 9 21.68 -8.89 -1.09
C LEU A 9 21.25 -9.28 -2.51
N ASP A 10 20.24 -10.16 -2.60
CA ASP A 10 19.64 -10.51 -3.89
C ASP A 10 18.92 -9.30 -4.51
N SER A 11 19.08 -9.13 -5.82
CA SER A 11 18.36 -8.18 -6.68
C SER A 11 16.86 -8.11 -6.43
N ILE A 12 16.26 -9.24 -6.03
CA ILE A 12 14.84 -9.38 -5.69
C ILE A 12 14.40 -8.39 -4.59
N PHE A 13 15.30 -7.97 -3.69
CA PHE A 13 15.03 -7.06 -2.58
C PHE A 13 15.45 -5.60 -2.86
N HIS A 14 16.08 -5.31 -4.00
CA HIS A 14 16.61 -3.95 -4.29
C HIS A 14 15.50 -2.89 -4.28
N ARG A 15 14.33 -3.19 -4.84
CA ARG A 15 13.18 -2.27 -4.81
C ARG A 15 12.73 -1.94 -3.40
N ASP A 16 12.79 -2.90 -2.48
CA ASP A 16 12.40 -2.69 -1.09
C ASP A 16 13.42 -1.81 -0.34
N VAL A 17 14.71 -2.04 -0.61
CA VAL A 17 15.80 -1.20 -0.12
C VAL A 17 15.66 0.24 -0.63
N GLU A 18 15.34 0.43 -1.91
CA GLU A 18 15.07 1.76 -2.48
C GLU A 18 13.92 2.49 -1.77
N LEU A 19 12.83 1.80 -1.46
CA LEU A 19 11.69 2.40 -0.78
C LEU A 19 12.06 2.92 0.61
N ILE A 20 12.90 2.18 1.34
CA ILE A 20 13.40 2.62 2.66
C ILE A 20 14.40 3.76 2.51
N LEU A 21 15.33 3.68 1.56
CA LEU A 21 16.29 4.76 1.28
C LEU A 21 15.59 6.08 0.94
N ARG A 22 14.48 6.03 0.20
CA ARG A 22 13.68 7.21 -0.15
C ARG A 22 13.04 7.91 1.04
N LEU A 23 12.96 7.27 2.21
CA LEU A 23 12.50 7.93 3.44
C LEU A 23 13.53 8.94 3.97
N PHE A 24 14.80 8.79 3.60
CA PHE A 24 15.91 9.62 4.07
C PHE A 24 16.54 10.46 2.96
N PHE A 25 16.56 9.94 1.73
CA PHE A 25 17.20 10.57 0.58
C PHE A 25 16.22 10.66 -0.59
N ALA A 26 15.83 11.87 -0.97
CA ALA A 26 14.91 12.09 -2.08
C ALA A 26 15.49 11.50 -3.39
N GLN A 27 14.63 10.84 -4.18
CA GLN A 27 15.02 10.21 -5.46
C GLN A 27 16.13 9.16 -5.34
N ALA A 28 16.23 8.47 -4.20
CA ALA A 28 17.19 7.39 -4.05
C ALA A 28 16.94 6.24 -5.05
N LYS A 29 18.03 5.75 -5.64
CA LYS A 29 18.07 4.61 -6.56
C LYS A 29 19.23 3.68 -6.19
N VAL A 30 19.02 2.38 -6.33
CA VAL A 30 20.07 1.38 -6.14
C VAL A 30 20.78 1.12 -7.47
N LEU A 31 22.09 1.23 -7.48
CA LEU A 31 22.95 0.92 -8.63
C LEU A 31 23.80 -0.32 -8.33
N HIS A 32 24.23 -0.98 -9.41
CA HIS A 32 25.15 -2.12 -9.38
C HIS A 32 26.62 -1.71 -9.50
N THR A 33 26.92 -0.42 -9.70
CA THR A 33 28.27 0.12 -9.83
C THR A 33 28.51 1.22 -8.78
N SER A 34 29.75 1.34 -8.32
CA SER A 34 30.13 2.26 -7.23
C SER A 34 30.56 3.65 -7.69
N GLU A 35 30.76 3.87 -9.00
CA GLU A 35 31.42 5.06 -9.54
C GLU A 35 30.63 6.37 -9.27
N ASP A 36 29.29 6.31 -9.23
CA ASP A 36 28.42 7.48 -9.00
C ASP A 36 27.59 7.40 -7.70
N ALA A 37 27.97 6.53 -6.76
CA ALA A 37 27.20 6.31 -5.55
C ALA A 37 27.51 7.34 -4.46
N ILE A 38 26.48 7.91 -3.83
CA ILE A 38 26.62 8.78 -2.65
C ILE A 38 26.82 7.98 -1.36
N GLY A 39 26.44 6.71 -1.38
CA GLY A 39 26.50 5.82 -0.22
C GLY A 39 26.59 4.35 -0.62
N LYS A 40 27.13 3.55 0.31
CA LYS A 40 27.35 2.12 0.17
C LYS A 40 26.64 1.36 1.28
N LEU A 41 25.90 0.32 0.90
CA LEU A 41 25.24 -0.63 1.80
C LEU A 41 25.83 -2.01 1.57
N VAL A 42 26.34 -2.63 2.64
CA VAL A 42 26.82 -4.01 2.61
C VAL A 42 25.96 -4.84 3.56
N PHE A 43 25.25 -5.82 3.01
CA PHE A 43 24.40 -6.73 3.75
C PHE A 43 25.16 -8.02 4.09
N HIS A 44 25.07 -8.43 5.34
CA HIS A 44 25.60 -9.70 5.84
C HIS A 44 24.46 -10.50 6.46
N LEU A 45 24.07 -11.59 5.79
CA LEU A 45 23.01 -12.47 6.24
C LEU A 45 23.63 -13.74 6.85
N LYS A 46 23.22 -14.06 8.08
CA LYS A 46 23.56 -15.33 8.74
C LYS A 46 22.27 -16.07 9.07
N PHE A 47 22.19 -17.32 8.63
CA PHE A 47 21.08 -18.21 8.91
C PHE A 47 21.52 -19.23 9.96
N ASP A 48 20.72 -19.39 11.01
CA ASP A 48 20.94 -20.37 12.08
C ASP A 48 19.61 -21.08 12.38
N HIS A 49 19.45 -22.29 11.84
CA HIS A 49 18.20 -23.05 11.87
C HIS A 49 16.99 -22.23 11.39
N ASP A 50 16.07 -21.90 12.31
CA ASP A 50 14.86 -21.11 12.05
C ASP A 50 15.07 -19.61 12.31
N GLN A 51 16.30 -19.15 12.56
CA GLN A 51 16.63 -17.74 12.79
C GLN A 51 17.47 -17.16 11.66
N VAL A 52 17.24 -15.89 11.38
CA VAL A 52 18.08 -15.08 10.49
C VAL A 52 18.55 -13.84 11.25
N VAL A 53 19.84 -13.57 11.15
CA VAL A 53 20.45 -12.32 11.59
C VAL A 53 20.93 -11.57 10.37
N VAL A 54 20.42 -10.35 10.19
CA VAL A 54 20.82 -9.46 9.10
C VAL A 54 21.56 -8.28 9.71
N LYS A 55 22.81 -8.11 9.29
CA LYS A 55 23.64 -6.95 9.61
C LYS A 55 23.84 -6.11 8.35
N VAL A 56 23.73 -4.79 8.48
CA VAL A 56 23.90 -3.83 7.37
C VAL A 56 24.93 -2.80 7.77
N ASP A 57 26.03 -2.77 7.04
CA ASP A 57 27.04 -1.72 7.14
C ASP A 57 26.68 -0.62 6.13
N CYS A 58 26.34 0.56 6.65
CA CYS A 58 25.97 1.73 5.87
C CYS A 58 27.09 2.75 5.93
N SER A 59 27.54 3.24 4.77
CA SER A 59 28.58 4.26 4.66
C SER A 59 28.13 5.37 3.71
N LEU A 60 28.16 6.63 4.18
CA LEU A 60 28.00 7.81 3.32
C LEU A 60 29.38 8.28 2.87
N LEU A 61 29.62 8.28 1.56
CA LEU A 61 30.94 8.53 1.00
C LEU A 61 31.32 10.02 1.10
N GLU A 62 30.37 10.92 0.88
CA GLU A 62 30.60 12.37 0.93
C GLU A 62 30.93 12.90 2.34
N GLN A 63 30.33 12.30 3.38
CA GLN A 63 30.47 12.78 4.77
C GLN A 63 31.39 11.90 5.62
N SER A 64 31.96 10.83 5.04
CA SER A 64 32.75 9.82 5.77
C SER A 64 32.05 9.23 7.00
N LEU A 65 30.71 9.27 7.03
CA LEU A 65 29.91 8.72 8.12
C LEU A 65 29.68 7.24 7.89
N LYS A 66 29.72 6.46 8.97
CA LYS A 66 29.43 5.03 8.97
C LYS A 66 28.48 4.68 10.10
N SER A 67 27.55 3.78 9.81
CA SER A 67 26.65 3.22 10.80
C SER A 67 26.41 1.75 10.53
N ILE A 68 25.96 1.05 11.57
CA ILE A 68 25.65 -0.36 11.50
C ILE A 68 24.24 -0.58 12.06
N GLY A 69 23.43 -1.29 11.29
CA GLY A 69 22.14 -1.81 11.73
C GLY A 69 22.20 -3.33 11.85
N GLU A 70 21.49 -3.87 12.84
CA GLU A 70 21.37 -5.31 13.05
C GLU A 70 19.93 -5.64 13.45
N ALA A 71 19.33 -6.59 12.74
CA ALA A 71 18.02 -7.12 13.07
C ALA A 71 18.03 -8.64 13.05
N LYS A 72 17.22 -9.22 13.94
CA LYS A 72 17.02 -10.66 14.06
C LYS A 72 15.57 -10.98 13.78
N GLY A 73 15.31 -12.07 13.07
CA GLY A 73 13.97 -12.58 12.87
C GLY A 73 13.95 -14.09 12.81
N VAL A 74 12.74 -14.64 12.88
CA VAL A 74 12.50 -16.08 12.81
C VAL A 74 11.91 -16.37 11.43
N ILE A 75 12.54 -17.28 10.68
CA ILE A 75 12.06 -17.80 9.41
C ILE A 75 11.70 -19.27 9.63
N LEU A 76 10.41 -19.57 9.61
CA LEU A 76 9.93 -20.93 9.86
C LEU A 76 9.97 -21.77 8.58
N ASN A 77 10.77 -22.83 8.60
CA ASN A 77 11.01 -23.68 7.42
C ASN A 77 9.76 -24.40 6.88
N HIS A 78 8.72 -24.59 7.70
CA HIS A 78 7.46 -25.24 7.30
C HIS A 78 6.46 -24.30 6.60
N GLN A 79 6.78 -23.01 6.47
CA GLN A 79 5.91 -22.03 5.80
C GLN A 79 6.19 -21.97 4.29
N SER A 80 5.20 -21.50 3.51
CA SER A 80 5.38 -21.29 2.07
C SER A 80 6.54 -20.33 1.78
N GLU A 81 7.24 -20.52 0.65
CA GLU A 81 8.34 -19.64 0.19
C GLU A 81 7.97 -18.15 0.22
N LYS A 82 6.70 -17.84 -0.08
CA LYS A 82 6.17 -16.46 -0.07
C LYS A 82 6.21 -15.83 1.33
N GLU A 83 5.89 -16.60 2.37
CA GLU A 83 5.87 -16.10 3.75
C GLU A 83 7.29 -16.00 4.31
N GLN A 84 8.16 -16.96 4.00
CA GLN A 84 9.59 -16.89 4.32
C GLN A 84 10.25 -15.65 3.69
N ARG A 85 9.97 -15.38 2.41
CA ARG A 85 10.45 -14.17 1.72
C ARG A 85 9.95 -12.89 2.38
N LYS A 86 8.69 -12.87 2.83
CA LYS A 86 8.11 -11.72 3.53
C LYS A 86 8.78 -11.49 4.89
N GLN A 87 9.07 -12.54 5.65
CA GLN A 87 9.81 -12.45 6.92
C GLN A 87 11.22 -11.96 6.69
N LEU A 88 11.95 -12.53 5.73
CA LEU A 88 13.31 -12.10 5.39
C LEU A 88 13.34 -10.61 4.99
N LYS A 89 12.40 -10.19 4.14
CA LYS A 89 12.22 -8.78 3.77
C LYS A 89 12.02 -7.87 4.99
N GLN A 90 11.21 -8.28 5.97
CA GLN A 90 10.99 -7.49 7.18
C GLN A 90 12.29 -7.31 7.96
N VAL A 91 13.06 -8.38 8.17
CA VAL A 91 14.34 -8.32 8.91
C VAL A 91 15.36 -7.44 8.19
N ILE A 92 15.47 -7.58 6.86
CA ILE A 92 16.34 -6.71 6.03
C ILE A 92 15.97 -5.24 6.22
N ASN A 93 14.68 -4.92 6.10
CA ASN A 93 14.21 -3.54 6.22
C ASN A 93 14.41 -2.99 7.64
N HIS A 94 14.30 -3.82 8.67
CA HIS A 94 14.56 -3.41 10.06
C HIS A 94 16.02 -3.02 10.28
N ALA A 95 16.95 -3.86 9.82
CA ALA A 95 18.38 -3.61 9.94
C ALA A 95 18.78 -2.37 9.14
N LEU A 96 18.28 -2.25 7.90
CA LEU A 96 18.51 -1.08 7.06
C LEU A 96 17.97 0.20 7.70
N LEU A 97 16.72 0.19 8.18
CA LEU A 97 16.13 1.34 8.85
C LEU A 97 16.97 1.77 10.06
N GLN A 98 17.39 0.82 10.90
CA GLN A 98 18.23 1.13 12.06
C GLN A 98 19.57 1.75 11.67
N ALA A 99 20.22 1.26 10.60
CA ALA A 99 21.46 1.85 10.10
C ALA A 99 21.25 3.30 9.63
N LEU A 100 20.16 3.56 8.89
CA LEU A 100 19.85 4.87 8.35
C LEU A 100 19.42 5.88 9.42
N GLU A 101 18.64 5.45 10.42
CA GLU A 101 18.27 6.30 11.56
C GLU A 101 19.52 6.74 12.35
N LYS A 102 20.51 5.84 12.52
CA LYS A 102 21.77 6.15 13.19
C LYS A 102 22.66 7.13 12.41
N ILE A 103 22.71 7.02 11.09
CA ILE A 103 23.61 7.86 10.27
C ILE A 103 23.02 9.24 9.98
N THR A 104 21.69 9.34 9.88
CA THR A 104 20.99 10.60 9.58
C THR A 104 20.47 11.31 10.81
N SER A 105 20.39 10.62 11.96
CA SER A 105 19.70 11.07 13.16
C SER A 105 18.21 11.38 12.96
N ILE A 106 17.62 10.94 11.84
CA ILE A 106 16.20 11.09 11.54
C ILE A 106 15.50 9.80 11.97
N GLN A 107 14.52 9.90 12.87
CA GLN A 107 13.69 8.76 13.26
C GLN A 107 12.46 8.66 12.36
N GLN A 108 12.11 7.46 11.88
CA GLN A 108 10.96 7.27 11.00
C GLN A 108 9.72 6.82 11.79
N PRO A 109 8.66 7.65 11.92
CA PRO A 109 7.53 7.33 12.80
C PRO A 109 6.70 6.11 12.37
N TRP A 110 6.70 5.82 11.06
CA TRP A 110 5.99 4.69 10.46
C TRP A 110 6.86 3.44 10.33
N GLY A 111 8.11 3.49 10.80
CA GLY A 111 9.06 2.40 10.71
C GLY A 111 9.31 1.94 9.27
N ILE A 112 9.13 0.65 9.01
CA ILE A 112 9.39 0.04 7.69
C ILE A 112 8.16 0.02 6.76
N LEU A 113 7.05 0.65 7.15
CA LEU A 113 5.86 0.71 6.31
C LEU A 113 6.08 1.67 5.13
N THR A 114 6.33 1.12 3.95
CA THR A 114 6.48 1.87 2.70
C THR A 114 5.40 1.46 1.69
N GLY A 115 4.65 2.44 1.17
CA GLY A 115 3.64 2.21 0.13
C GLY A 115 2.40 1.41 0.53
N VAL A 116 2.22 1.11 1.82
CA VAL A 116 1.03 0.41 2.34
C VAL A 116 0.18 1.39 3.16
N ARG A 117 -1.14 1.39 2.95
CA ARG A 117 -2.09 2.14 3.78
C ARG A 117 -2.14 1.52 5.19
N PRO A 118 -1.63 2.19 6.24
CA PRO A 118 -1.47 1.56 7.55
C PRO A 118 -2.81 1.24 8.23
N THR A 119 -3.86 2.02 7.95
CA THR A 119 -5.22 1.74 8.48
C THR A 119 -5.76 0.39 7.99
N LYS A 120 -5.45 -0.01 6.75
CA LYS A 120 -5.88 -1.32 6.21
C LYS A 120 -5.26 -2.48 6.99
N LEU A 121 -4.01 -2.31 7.44
CA LEU A 121 -3.34 -3.30 8.26
C LEU A 121 -4.02 -3.41 9.64
N TYR A 122 -4.34 -2.27 10.26
CA TYR A 122 -5.05 -2.22 11.54
C TYR A 122 -6.43 -2.89 11.45
N HIS A 123 -7.27 -2.53 10.46
CA HIS A 123 -8.57 -3.16 10.25
C HIS A 123 -8.49 -4.67 10.05
N ARG A 124 -7.46 -5.16 9.33
CA ARG A 124 -7.28 -6.60 9.14
C ARG A 124 -6.99 -7.32 10.46
N LEU A 125 -6.28 -6.68 11.39
CA LEU A 125 -5.98 -7.26 12.69
C LEU A 125 -7.21 -7.22 13.61
N LEU A 126 -8.00 -6.15 13.57
CA LEU A 126 -9.29 -6.08 14.29
C LEU A 126 -10.27 -7.16 13.81
N GLN A 127 -10.33 -7.42 12.49
CA GLN A 127 -11.17 -8.50 11.93
C GLN A 127 -10.73 -9.91 12.33
N LYS A 128 -9.57 -10.06 13.00
CA LYS A 128 -9.12 -11.32 13.60
C LYS A 128 -9.40 -11.37 15.10
N ASP A 129 -10.26 -10.48 15.60
CA ASP A 129 -10.65 -10.35 17.00
C ASP A 129 -9.47 -10.14 17.96
N LEU A 130 -8.40 -9.50 17.47
CA LEU A 130 -7.27 -9.08 18.30
C LEU A 130 -7.63 -7.78 19.02
N ASP A 131 -7.27 -7.70 20.29
CA ASP A 131 -7.42 -6.49 21.09
C ASP A 131 -6.39 -5.42 20.68
N ASP A 132 -6.72 -4.16 20.97
CA ASP A 132 -5.89 -3.01 20.60
C ASP A 132 -4.46 -3.09 21.18
N SER A 133 -4.26 -3.66 22.37
CA SER A 133 -2.94 -3.74 22.98
C SER A 133 -2.05 -4.73 22.23
N THR A 134 -2.57 -5.92 21.92
CA THR A 134 -1.88 -6.91 21.08
C THR A 134 -1.62 -6.38 19.67
N ILE A 135 -2.54 -5.61 19.10
CA ILE A 135 -2.33 -4.97 17.79
C ILE A 135 -1.16 -4.00 17.83
N LYS A 136 -1.11 -3.11 18.84
CA LYS A 136 0.00 -2.16 19.00
C LYS A 136 1.34 -2.87 19.18
N GLU A 137 1.39 -3.87 20.06
CA GLU A 137 2.62 -4.65 20.27
C GLU A 137 3.10 -5.32 18.98
N ARG A 138 2.18 -5.91 18.23
CA ARG A 138 2.49 -6.54 16.95
C ARG A 138 2.97 -5.54 15.91
N LEU A 139 2.33 -4.38 15.80
CA LEU A 139 2.73 -3.34 14.85
C LEU A 139 4.09 -2.73 15.20
N ALA A 140 4.37 -2.53 16.48
CA ALA A 140 5.67 -2.10 16.97
C ALA A 140 6.76 -3.14 16.65
N LYS A 141 6.47 -4.42 16.91
CA LYS A 141 7.41 -5.51 16.67
C LYS A 141 7.65 -5.75 15.17
N ASP A 142 6.60 -5.95 14.39
CA ASP A 142 6.71 -6.38 12.99
C ASP A 142 7.14 -5.23 12.07
N TYR A 143 6.80 -3.98 12.39
CA TYR A 143 6.98 -2.84 11.50
C TYR A 143 7.76 -1.66 12.11
N ARG A 144 8.12 -1.70 13.39
CA ARG A 144 8.80 -0.59 14.11
C ARG A 144 8.03 0.74 14.08
N ILE A 145 6.69 0.68 14.12
CA ILE A 145 5.85 1.89 14.20
C ILE A 145 6.00 2.50 15.58
N LEU A 146 6.18 3.82 15.66
CA LEU A 146 6.30 4.53 16.93
C LEU A 146 4.96 4.62 17.67
N PRO A 147 4.97 4.67 19.03
CA PRO A 147 3.76 4.73 19.85
C PRO A 147 2.79 5.85 19.46
N GLU A 148 3.30 7.03 19.14
CA GLU A 148 2.48 8.17 18.72
C GLU A 148 1.64 7.85 17.46
N LYS A 149 2.25 7.21 16.45
CA LYS A 149 1.55 6.84 15.21
C LYS A 149 0.60 5.67 15.42
N MET A 150 0.91 4.75 16.33
CA MET A 150 -0.01 3.69 16.71
C MET A 150 -1.26 4.23 17.40
N SER A 151 -1.11 5.20 18.32
CA SER A 151 -2.24 5.88 18.95
C SER A 151 -3.09 6.64 17.92
N LEU A 152 -2.46 7.35 16.99
CA LEU A 152 -3.18 8.01 15.89
C LEU A 152 -3.94 7.01 15.01
N LEU A 153 -3.35 5.84 14.70
CA LEU A 153 -4.04 4.81 13.92
C LEU A 153 -5.27 4.28 14.64
N GLN A 154 -5.15 3.97 15.94
CA GLN A 154 -6.28 3.55 16.75
C GLN A 154 -7.37 4.62 16.73
N GLU A 155 -7.01 5.88 16.95
CA GLU A 155 -7.95 7.00 16.97
C GLU A 155 -8.71 7.15 15.64
N ILE A 156 -8.01 7.04 14.50
CA ILE A 156 -8.62 7.05 13.17
C ILE A 156 -9.60 5.88 13.00
N VAL A 157 -9.17 4.67 13.36
CA VAL A 157 -9.98 3.46 13.18
C VAL A 157 -11.21 3.48 14.08
N THR A 158 -11.07 3.93 15.33
CA THR A 158 -12.19 4.12 16.26
C THR A 158 -13.21 5.10 15.70
N ARG A 159 -12.78 6.24 15.15
CA ARG A 159 -13.70 7.19 14.49
C ARG A 159 -14.37 6.61 13.27
N GLN A 160 -13.64 5.86 12.44
CA GLN A 160 -14.19 5.21 11.25
C GLN A 160 -15.25 4.17 11.64
N HIS A 161 -15.01 3.38 12.68
CA HIS A 161 -15.97 2.42 13.19
C HIS A 161 -17.18 3.08 13.85
N ALA A 162 -16.99 4.22 14.52
CA ALA A 162 -18.11 4.99 15.06
C ALA A 162 -19.00 5.59 13.95
N ALA A 163 -18.38 6.03 12.85
CA ALA A 163 -19.09 6.56 11.68
C ALA A 163 -19.76 5.46 10.82
N LEU A 164 -19.15 4.26 10.77
CA LEU A 164 -19.62 3.10 10.01
C LEU A 164 -19.55 1.84 10.91
N PRO A 165 -20.51 1.64 11.82
CA PRO A 165 -20.51 0.53 12.78
C PRO A 165 -20.57 -0.86 12.13
N ASP A 166 -21.12 -0.91 10.92
CA ASP A 166 -21.32 -2.09 10.08
C ASP A 166 -20.22 -2.27 9.01
N LEU A 167 -19.13 -1.48 9.08
CA LEU A 167 -18.04 -1.46 8.07
C LEU A 167 -17.55 -2.85 7.65
N TYR A 168 -17.51 -3.81 8.58
CA TYR A 168 -17.03 -5.17 8.31
C TYR A 168 -18.12 -6.12 7.79
N GLN A 169 -19.38 -5.77 7.96
CA GLN A 169 -20.56 -6.52 7.51
C GLN A 169 -20.97 -6.15 6.08
N LEU A 170 -20.60 -4.95 5.60
CA LEU A 170 -20.80 -4.46 4.22
C LEU A 170 -20.19 -5.34 3.12
N ARG A 171 -19.44 -6.40 3.46
CA ARG A 171 -18.79 -7.29 2.48
C ARG A 171 -19.76 -7.99 1.52
N ASN A 172 -21.03 -8.12 1.91
CA ASN A 172 -22.06 -8.79 1.11
C ASN A 172 -22.98 -7.80 0.38
N GLU A 173 -22.65 -6.52 0.43
CA GLU A 173 -23.44 -5.45 -0.15
C GLU A 173 -22.62 -4.71 -1.20
N VAL A 174 -23.29 -4.14 -2.20
CA VAL A 174 -22.65 -3.44 -3.31
C VAL A 174 -23.26 -2.06 -3.51
N SER A 175 -22.39 -1.13 -3.92
CA SER A 175 -22.81 0.15 -4.47
C SER A 175 -22.68 0.10 -5.98
N LEU A 176 -23.74 0.51 -6.69
CA LEU A 176 -23.79 0.52 -8.15
C LEU A 176 -23.54 1.93 -8.67
N TYR A 177 -22.69 2.02 -9.70
CA TYR A 177 -22.46 3.26 -10.44
C TYR A 177 -22.92 3.10 -11.89
N ILE A 178 -23.81 4.00 -12.33
CA ILE A 178 -24.28 4.06 -13.70
C ILE A 178 -23.62 5.27 -14.38
N GLY A 179 -22.72 4.99 -15.31
CA GLY A 179 -22.02 6.00 -16.10
C GLY A 179 -22.81 6.38 -17.35
N ILE A 180 -23.33 7.60 -17.39
CA ILE A 180 -24.03 8.19 -18.52
C ILE A 180 -23.04 9.00 -19.37
N PRO A 181 -22.67 8.57 -20.58
CA PRO A 181 -21.58 9.18 -21.34
C PRO A 181 -22.03 10.36 -22.23
N PHE A 182 -23.10 11.07 -21.87
CA PHE A 182 -23.70 12.10 -22.72
C PHE A 182 -23.66 13.48 -22.07
N CYS A 183 -23.30 14.50 -22.84
CA CYS A 183 -23.35 15.91 -22.45
C CYS A 183 -24.06 16.74 -23.54
N PRO A 184 -24.75 17.84 -23.19
CA PRO A 184 -25.26 18.78 -24.19
C PRO A 184 -24.16 19.37 -25.09
N THR A 185 -23.01 19.68 -24.48
CA THR A 185 -21.78 20.10 -25.16
C THR A 185 -20.56 19.56 -24.40
N LYS A 186 -19.46 19.28 -25.09
CA LYS A 186 -18.22 18.84 -24.44
C LYS A 186 -17.39 20.06 -24.05
N CYS A 187 -17.15 20.25 -22.75
CA CYS A 187 -16.28 21.33 -22.27
C CYS A 187 -14.82 21.09 -22.70
N ALA A 188 -14.11 22.17 -23.05
CA ALA A 188 -12.72 22.09 -23.51
C ALA A 188 -11.75 21.50 -22.47
N TYR A 189 -12.05 21.66 -21.18
CA TYR A 189 -11.27 21.13 -20.07
C TYR A 189 -11.70 19.72 -19.62
N CYS A 190 -12.77 19.16 -20.19
CA CYS A 190 -13.34 17.90 -19.72
C CYS A 190 -12.52 16.70 -20.21
N THR A 191 -11.90 15.98 -19.27
CA THR A 191 -11.16 14.73 -19.53
C THR A 191 -12.04 13.48 -19.42
N PHE A 192 -13.31 13.62 -18.99
CA PHE A 192 -14.23 12.49 -18.94
C PHE A 192 -14.61 12.04 -20.36
N PRO A 193 -14.76 10.71 -20.57
CA PRO A 193 -15.19 10.16 -21.85
C PRO A 193 -16.70 10.42 -22.04
N ALA A 194 -17.04 11.64 -22.41
CA ALA A 194 -18.41 12.09 -22.69
C ALA A 194 -18.56 12.58 -24.14
N TYR A 195 -19.72 12.29 -24.72
CA TYR A 195 -20.09 12.63 -26.09
C TYR A 195 -21.11 13.77 -26.11
N SER A 196 -20.92 14.70 -27.05
CA SER A 196 -21.89 15.76 -27.31
C SER A 196 -23.12 15.19 -28.01
N ILE A 197 -24.31 15.43 -27.47
CA ILE A 197 -25.59 14.91 -27.98
C ILE A 197 -25.99 15.58 -29.31
N ARG A 198 -25.50 16.81 -29.58
CA ARG A 198 -25.84 17.57 -30.81
C ARG A 198 -25.53 16.74 -32.07
N GLY A 199 -26.58 16.22 -32.72
CA GLY A 199 -26.53 15.52 -34.00
C GLY A 199 -26.62 13.98 -33.97
N ARG A 200 -26.79 13.34 -32.80
CA ARG A 200 -26.81 11.86 -32.67
C ARG A 200 -27.90 11.32 -31.72
N ASN A 201 -29.15 11.76 -31.87
CA ASN A 201 -30.26 11.31 -30.99
C ASN A 201 -30.44 9.77 -31.00
N GLY A 202 -30.25 9.08 -32.13
CA GLY A 202 -30.32 7.62 -32.21
C GLY A 202 -29.24 6.87 -31.41
N SER A 203 -28.17 7.54 -30.98
CA SER A 203 -27.14 6.94 -30.12
C SER A 203 -27.55 6.89 -28.64
N VAL A 204 -28.49 7.73 -28.22
CA VAL A 204 -28.97 7.78 -26.84
C VAL A 204 -29.97 6.66 -26.60
N GLU A 205 -30.93 6.48 -27.51
CA GLU A 205 -31.94 5.40 -27.43
C GLU A 205 -31.28 4.02 -27.42
N ALA A 206 -30.34 3.77 -28.33
CA ALA A 206 -29.58 2.51 -28.37
C ALA A 206 -28.75 2.29 -27.09
N PHE A 207 -28.19 3.35 -26.50
CA PHE A 207 -27.50 3.25 -25.21
C PHE A 207 -28.46 2.89 -24.07
N LEU A 208 -29.63 3.53 -24.01
CA LEU A 208 -30.63 3.25 -22.97
C LEU A 208 -31.17 1.82 -23.11
N GLU A 209 -31.35 1.32 -24.34
CA GLU A 209 -31.73 -0.07 -24.57
C GLU A 209 -30.66 -1.04 -24.07
N GLY A 210 -29.39 -0.78 -24.40
CA GLY A 210 -28.25 -1.56 -23.89
C GLY A 210 -28.14 -1.50 -22.36
N LEU A 211 -28.30 -0.32 -21.77
CA LEU A 211 -28.28 -0.11 -20.32
C LEU A 211 -29.41 -0.90 -19.64
N HIS A 212 -30.63 -0.90 -20.20
CA HIS A 212 -31.73 -1.71 -19.68
C HIS A 212 -31.43 -3.21 -19.75
N GLN A 213 -30.76 -3.70 -20.80
CA GLN A 213 -30.34 -5.09 -20.88
C GLN A 213 -29.30 -5.43 -19.81
N GLU A 214 -28.31 -4.56 -19.60
CA GLU A 214 -27.28 -4.72 -18.58
C GLU A 214 -27.87 -4.68 -17.16
N ILE A 215 -28.75 -3.72 -16.86
CA ILE A 215 -29.45 -3.63 -15.57
C ILE A 215 -30.23 -4.92 -15.28
N ARG A 216 -30.92 -5.49 -16.28
CA ARG A 216 -31.64 -6.76 -16.11
C ARG A 216 -30.68 -7.92 -15.82
N ALA A 217 -29.58 -8.02 -16.55
CA ALA A 217 -28.59 -9.09 -16.37
C ALA A 217 -27.89 -9.00 -15.01
N ILE A 218 -27.41 -7.81 -14.64
CA ILE A 218 -26.75 -7.55 -13.35
C ILE A 218 -27.76 -7.72 -12.21
N GLY A 219 -28.98 -7.18 -12.34
CA GLY A 219 -30.03 -7.33 -11.34
C GLY A 219 -30.40 -8.79 -11.07
N LYS A 220 -30.48 -9.60 -12.13
CA LYS A 220 -30.65 -11.05 -12.01
C LYS A 220 -29.48 -11.68 -11.25
N TRP A 221 -28.23 -11.38 -11.64
CA TRP A 221 -27.05 -11.93 -10.98
C TRP A 221 -27.00 -11.57 -9.49
N LEU A 222 -27.28 -10.30 -9.14
CA LEU A 222 -27.32 -9.82 -7.76
C LEU A 222 -28.39 -10.55 -6.93
N THR A 223 -29.56 -10.77 -7.52
CA THR A 223 -30.67 -11.51 -6.87
C THR A 223 -30.30 -12.98 -6.65
N ASP A 224 -29.76 -13.64 -7.69
CA ASP A 224 -29.36 -15.05 -7.63
C ASP A 224 -28.24 -15.29 -6.59
N HIS A 225 -27.40 -14.29 -6.32
CA HIS A 225 -26.32 -14.34 -5.32
C HIS A 225 -26.67 -13.69 -3.97
N GLN A 226 -27.94 -13.29 -3.77
CA GLN A 226 -28.41 -12.63 -2.55
C GLN A 226 -27.58 -11.38 -2.14
N CYS A 227 -27.03 -10.67 -3.13
CA CYS A 227 -26.22 -9.49 -2.91
C CYS A 227 -27.10 -8.24 -2.86
N LYS A 228 -27.07 -7.52 -1.73
CA LYS A 228 -27.89 -6.33 -1.54
C LYS A 228 -27.25 -5.10 -2.16
N VAL A 229 -28.04 -4.27 -2.82
CA VAL A 229 -27.59 -2.95 -3.31
C VAL A 229 -27.87 -1.90 -2.24
N THR A 230 -26.84 -1.22 -1.76
CA THR A 230 -26.96 -0.17 -0.72
C THR A 230 -27.01 1.23 -1.28
N THR A 231 -26.40 1.44 -2.45
CA THR A 231 -26.27 2.78 -3.03
C THR A 231 -26.30 2.67 -4.54
N LEU A 232 -27.01 3.59 -5.17
CA LEU A 232 -27.03 3.77 -6.62
C LEU A 232 -26.57 5.19 -6.93
N TYR A 233 -25.51 5.33 -7.71
CA TYR A 233 -24.95 6.61 -8.12
C TYR A 233 -25.00 6.74 -9.64
N PHE A 234 -25.56 7.83 -10.14
CA PHE A 234 -25.56 8.17 -11.56
C PHE A 234 -24.54 9.29 -11.81
N GLY A 235 -23.60 9.08 -12.73
CA GLY A 235 -22.56 10.07 -13.05
C GLY A 235 -22.12 9.97 -14.51
N GLY A 236 -21.02 10.62 -14.87
CA GLY A 236 -20.50 10.68 -16.23
C GLY A 236 -20.63 12.08 -16.81
N GLY A 237 -21.16 12.21 -18.02
CA GLY A 237 -21.37 13.47 -18.70
C GLY A 237 -22.34 14.39 -17.96
N THR A 238 -23.62 14.35 -18.31
CA THR A 238 -24.68 15.10 -17.62
C THR A 238 -25.86 14.17 -17.42
N PRO A 239 -25.89 13.40 -16.31
CA PRO A 239 -26.92 12.38 -16.07
C PRO A 239 -28.35 12.91 -16.06
N THR A 240 -28.54 14.22 -15.85
CA THR A 240 -29.85 14.88 -15.91
C THR A 240 -30.38 15.08 -17.34
N TRP A 241 -29.61 14.71 -18.37
CA TRP A 241 -29.93 14.91 -19.79
C TRP A 241 -30.20 13.60 -20.56
N THR A 242 -30.30 12.48 -19.86
CA THR A 242 -30.88 11.22 -20.35
C THR A 242 -32.30 11.07 -19.85
#